data_AF-A0A812UCG0-F1
#
_entry.id   AF-A0A812UCG0-F1
#
_cell.length_a   1.000
_cell.length_b   1.000
_cell.length_c   1.000
_cell.angle_alpha   90.00
_cell.angle_beta   90.00
_cell.angle_gamma   90.00
#
_symmetry.space_group_name_H-M   'P 1'
#
loop_
_entity.id
_entity.type
_entity.pdbx_description
1 polymer ?
#
loop_
_entity_poly.entity_id
_entity_poly.type
_entity_poly.pdbx_seq_one_letter_code
_entity_poly.pdbx_strand_id
1 'polypeptide(L)'
;MWYAAKEQHELWDDIVAAMKAAEVPEGSFTHVGWMFHGSEMTGEYKEQNLKFLAALKPYLAEGARVDILACEMVAGPTGLKIFKELEQESGINLAASTDLTGNSAVGGNWILETDGVDVKQQYFTDAINEFSETLLGFAMHRKIVRSAHRRRG
;
A
#
# COMPACT_ATOMS: atom_id res chain seq x y z
N MET A 1 9.04 1.09 -16.54
CA MET A 1 9.56 0.06 -15.62
C MET A 1 8.47 -0.37 -14.64
N TRP A 2 8.24 -1.66 -14.42
CA TRP A 2 7.62 -2.17 -13.16
C TRP A 2 8.70 -3.06 -12.62
N TYR A 3 8.93 -2.91 -11.33
CA TYR A 3 9.80 -3.75 -10.54
C TYR A 3 9.06 -5.08 -10.29
N ALA A 4 9.69 -6.23 -10.55
CA ALA A 4 9.16 -7.54 -10.11
C ALA A 4 9.00 -7.56 -8.57
N ALA A 5 8.25 -8.49 -7.97
CA ALA A 5 8.08 -8.55 -6.51
C ALA A 5 9.44 -8.47 -5.76
N LYS A 6 10.47 -9.23 -6.20
CA LYS A 6 11.86 -9.10 -5.69
C LYS A 6 12.43 -7.69 -5.77
N GLU A 7 12.16 -7.04 -6.88
CA GLU A 7 12.62 -5.71 -7.28
C GLU A 7 11.82 -4.60 -6.51
N GLN A 8 10.58 -4.87 -6.08
CA GLN A 8 9.82 -4.02 -5.16
C GLN A 8 10.33 -4.13 -3.72
N HIS A 9 10.81 -5.31 -3.28
CA HIS A 9 11.47 -5.45 -1.99
C HIS A 9 12.76 -4.64 -1.92
N GLU A 10 13.57 -4.68 -2.98
CA GLU A 10 14.77 -3.82 -3.12
C GLU A 10 14.41 -2.33 -3.00
N LEU A 11 13.28 -1.91 -3.58
CA LEU A 11 12.79 -0.54 -3.48
C LEU A 11 12.45 -0.11 -2.04
N TRP A 12 11.88 -1.02 -1.22
CA TRP A 12 11.50 -0.69 0.15
C TRP A 12 12.69 -0.55 1.08
N ASP A 13 13.66 -1.46 0.94
CA ASP A 13 14.94 -1.37 1.64
C ASP A 13 15.69 -0.09 1.22
N ASP A 14 15.63 0.28 -0.07
CA ASP A 14 16.21 1.51 -0.59
C ASP A 14 15.54 2.77 -0.02
N ILE A 15 14.21 2.78 0.17
CA ILE A 15 13.50 3.92 0.76
C ILE A 15 13.92 4.11 2.22
N VAL A 16 13.98 3.04 3.01
CA VAL A 16 14.44 3.15 4.41
C VAL A 16 15.92 3.55 4.48
N ALA A 17 16.75 3.00 3.59
CA ALA A 17 18.14 3.40 3.47
C ALA A 17 18.28 4.88 3.08
N ALA A 18 17.44 5.37 2.17
CA ALA A 18 17.40 6.77 1.77
C ALA A 18 16.95 7.68 2.92
N MET A 19 15.94 7.28 3.69
CA MET A 19 15.49 8.01 4.89
C MET A 19 16.62 8.11 5.92
N LYS A 20 17.35 7.02 6.14
CA LYS A 20 18.52 7.00 7.01
C LYS A 20 19.64 7.91 6.49
N ALA A 21 19.94 7.83 5.19
CA ALA A 21 20.98 8.64 4.55
C ALA A 21 20.64 10.13 4.53
N ALA A 22 19.35 10.47 4.47
CA ALA A 22 18.84 11.83 4.55
C ALA A 22 18.67 12.33 6.00
N GLU A 23 19.08 11.54 7.00
CA GLU A 23 18.98 11.86 8.43
C GLU A 23 17.56 12.30 8.84
N VAL A 24 16.53 11.62 8.28
CA VAL A 24 15.14 11.89 8.64
C VAL A 24 14.96 11.67 10.15
N PRO A 25 14.46 12.65 10.92
CA PRO A 25 14.29 12.50 12.36
C PRO A 25 13.33 11.35 12.70
N GLU A 26 13.58 10.69 13.83
CA GLU A 26 12.62 9.74 14.41
C GLU A 26 11.29 10.43 14.69
N GLY A 27 10.18 9.71 14.51
CA GLY A 27 8.84 10.26 14.71
C GLY A 27 8.39 11.32 13.68
N SER A 28 9.09 11.47 12.55
CA SER A 28 8.75 12.48 11.52
C SER A 28 7.37 12.29 10.87
N PHE A 29 6.82 11.08 10.87
CA PHE A 29 5.58 10.77 10.14
C PHE A 29 4.43 10.43 11.08
N THR A 30 3.32 11.16 10.95
CA THR A 30 2.05 10.85 11.62
C THR A 30 1.21 9.84 10.82
N HIS A 31 1.48 9.71 9.54
CA HIS A 31 0.91 8.68 8.67
C HIS A 31 1.83 8.40 7.49
N VAL A 32 1.80 7.18 6.95
CA VAL A 32 2.55 6.77 5.76
C VAL A 32 1.65 5.96 4.84
N GLY A 33 1.56 6.37 3.57
CA GLY A 33 0.84 5.63 2.55
C GLY A 33 1.71 4.53 1.95
N TRP A 34 1.22 3.29 1.99
CA TRP A 34 1.91 2.12 1.48
C TRP A 34 1.08 1.43 0.39
N MET A 35 1.48 1.59 -0.87
CA MET A 35 0.73 1.11 -2.03
C MET A 35 1.24 -0.24 -2.54
N PHE A 36 0.32 -1.18 -2.78
CA PHE A 36 0.62 -2.53 -3.27
C PHE A 36 -0.42 -3.08 -4.22
N HIS A 37 -0.10 -4.21 -4.86
CA HIS A 37 -1.15 -5.14 -5.27
C HIS A 37 -1.59 -5.99 -4.07
N GLY A 38 -2.89 -6.16 -3.83
CA GLY A 38 -3.41 -6.98 -2.73
C GLY A 38 -2.89 -8.43 -2.69
N SER A 39 -2.43 -8.98 -3.83
CA SER A 39 -1.76 -10.30 -3.90
C SER A 39 -0.38 -10.34 -3.22
N GLU A 40 0.27 -9.20 -3.04
CA GLU A 40 1.59 -9.06 -2.43
C GLU A 40 1.52 -8.98 -0.89
N MET A 41 0.33 -8.80 -0.33
CA MET A 41 0.12 -8.84 1.13
C MET A 41 -0.45 -10.17 1.61
N THR A 42 -0.27 -11.23 0.81
CA THR A 42 -0.60 -12.61 1.16
C THR A 42 0.41 -13.19 2.16
N GLY A 43 0.07 -14.35 2.74
CA GLY A 43 0.91 -15.00 3.76
C GLY A 43 2.33 -15.33 3.29
N GLU A 44 2.56 -15.47 1.97
CA GLU A 44 3.89 -15.72 1.39
C GLU A 44 4.89 -14.59 1.70
N TYR A 45 4.42 -13.34 1.72
CA TYR A 45 5.27 -12.15 1.87
C TYR A 45 5.23 -11.54 3.27
N LYS A 46 4.51 -12.18 4.22
CA LYS A 46 4.30 -11.65 5.57
C LYS A 46 5.60 -11.26 6.28
N GLU A 47 6.62 -12.12 6.23
CA GLU A 47 7.91 -11.86 6.90
C GLU A 47 8.60 -10.60 6.36
N GLN A 48 8.54 -10.41 5.04
CA GLN A 48 9.14 -9.24 4.39
C GLN A 48 8.35 -7.97 4.72
N ASN A 49 7.02 -8.07 4.78
CA ASN A 49 6.16 -6.96 5.18
C ASN A 49 6.45 -6.54 6.63
N LEU A 50 6.66 -7.51 7.54
CA LEU A 50 7.06 -7.23 8.93
C LEU A 50 8.45 -6.59 9.02
N LYS A 51 9.40 -7.03 8.20
CA LYS A 51 10.74 -6.42 8.12
C LYS A 51 10.65 -4.96 7.70
N PHE A 52 9.88 -4.65 6.66
CA PHE A 52 9.66 -3.26 6.24
C PHE A 52 8.99 -2.43 7.34
N LEU A 53 7.89 -2.93 7.92
CA LEU A 53 7.19 -2.23 9.00
C LEU A 53 8.10 -1.96 10.20
N ALA A 54 8.92 -2.94 10.60
CA ALA A 54 9.92 -2.76 11.66
C ALA A 54 10.97 -1.70 11.32
N ALA A 55 11.40 -1.65 10.05
CA ALA A 55 12.39 -0.69 9.58
C ALA A 55 11.82 0.74 9.46
N LEU A 56 10.52 0.86 9.16
CA LEU A 56 9.78 2.13 9.10
C LEU A 56 9.45 2.68 10.50
N LYS A 57 9.21 1.79 11.47
CA LYS A 57 8.71 2.13 12.82
C LYS A 57 9.44 3.28 13.53
N PRO A 58 10.78 3.40 13.52
CA PRO A 58 11.46 4.52 14.21
C PRO A 58 11.08 5.90 13.68
N TYR A 59 10.65 5.99 12.42
CA TYR A 59 10.26 7.25 11.78
C TYR A 59 8.79 7.59 11.98
N LEU A 60 8.00 6.67 12.55
CA LEU A 60 6.60 6.87 12.87
C LEU A 60 6.45 7.56 14.23
N ALA A 61 5.65 8.62 14.28
CA ALA A 61 5.30 9.27 15.53
C ALA A 61 4.47 8.34 16.43
N GLU A 62 4.38 8.66 17.71
CA GLU A 62 3.45 7.97 18.60
C GLU A 62 2.00 8.10 18.08
N GLY A 63 1.29 6.99 17.97
CA GLY A 63 -0.06 6.94 17.42
C GLY A 63 -0.13 7.09 15.89
N ALA A 64 0.99 7.08 15.18
CA ALA A 64 0.99 7.12 13.73
C ALA A 64 0.39 5.86 13.10
N ARG A 65 -0.04 6.01 11.84
CA ARG A 65 -0.74 4.98 11.07
C ARG A 65 -0.05 4.69 9.74
N VAL A 66 -0.11 3.45 9.28
CA VAL A 66 0.26 3.09 7.91
C VAL A 66 -1.01 2.77 7.12
N ASP A 67 -1.23 3.53 6.04
CA ASP A 67 -2.37 3.37 5.14
C ASP A 67 -2.04 2.41 4.02
N ILE A 68 -2.68 1.25 4.00
CA ILE A 68 -2.45 0.24 2.99
C ILE A 68 -3.35 0.54 1.79
N LEU A 69 -2.74 1.15 0.79
CA LEU A 69 -3.38 1.52 -0.48
C LEU A 69 -3.38 0.31 -1.42
N ALA A 70 -4.21 -0.67 -1.08
CA ALA A 70 -4.51 -1.85 -1.90
C ALA A 70 -6.03 -2.05 -1.93
N CYS A 71 -6.60 -2.43 -3.08
CA CYS A 71 -8.03 -2.74 -3.15
C CYS A 71 -8.33 -4.05 -2.41
N GLU A 72 -9.49 -4.07 -1.73
CA GLU A 72 -10.12 -5.26 -1.17
C GLU A 72 -9.24 -6.05 -0.20
N MET A 73 -8.27 -5.40 0.44
CA MET A 73 -7.28 -6.07 1.28
C MET A 73 -7.93 -6.89 2.40
N VAL A 74 -8.97 -6.34 3.03
CA VAL A 74 -9.69 -7.00 4.11
C VAL A 74 -11.12 -7.41 3.71
N ALA A 75 -11.38 -7.56 2.40
CA ALA A 75 -12.69 -7.99 1.88
C ALA A 75 -13.07 -9.43 2.30
N GLY A 76 -12.08 -10.28 2.56
CA GLY A 76 -12.25 -11.68 2.90
C GLY A 76 -11.51 -12.10 4.18
N PRO A 77 -11.88 -13.27 4.76
CA PRO A 77 -11.33 -13.73 6.03
C PRO A 77 -9.81 -13.95 6.00
N THR A 78 -9.25 -14.38 4.87
CA THR A 78 -7.80 -14.56 4.70
C THR A 78 -7.05 -13.23 4.78
N GLY A 79 -7.52 -12.21 4.05
CA GLY A 79 -6.91 -10.89 4.05
C GLY A 79 -7.00 -10.21 5.42
N LEU A 80 -8.18 -10.28 6.05
CA LEU A 80 -8.39 -9.79 7.41
C LEU A 80 -7.47 -10.47 8.43
N LYS A 81 -7.27 -11.79 8.31
CA LYS A 81 -6.36 -12.53 9.19
C LYS A 81 -4.92 -12.02 9.05
N ILE A 82 -4.41 -11.90 7.83
CA ILE A 82 -3.03 -11.45 7.59
C ILE A 82 -2.85 -10.00 8.05
N PHE A 83 -3.82 -9.12 7.74
CA PHE A 83 -3.84 -7.73 8.21
C PHE A 83 -3.69 -7.66 9.74
N LYS A 84 -4.51 -8.41 10.49
CA LYS A 84 -4.43 -8.45 11.96
C LYS A 84 -3.11 -8.99 12.47
N GLU A 85 -2.56 -10.01 11.83
CA GLU A 85 -1.25 -10.55 12.19
C GLU A 85 -0.13 -9.52 11.96
N LEU A 86 -0.17 -8.77 10.86
CA LEU A 86 0.80 -7.70 10.59
C LEU A 86 0.70 -6.58 11.63
N GLU A 87 -0.50 -6.13 11.94
CA GLU A 87 -0.75 -5.06 12.93
C GLU A 87 -0.26 -5.51 14.32
N GLN A 88 -0.63 -6.72 14.74
CA GLN A 88 -0.24 -7.29 16.02
C GLN A 88 1.28 -7.48 16.16
N GLU A 89 1.94 -8.04 15.14
CA GLU A 89 3.37 -8.36 15.21
C GLU A 89 4.27 -7.13 15.01
N SER A 90 3.84 -6.16 14.18
CA SER A 90 4.59 -4.91 14.01
C SER A 90 4.36 -3.93 15.17
N GLY A 91 3.19 -3.99 15.82
CA GLY A 91 2.74 -3.01 16.79
C GLY A 91 2.61 -1.61 16.18
N ILE A 92 2.17 -1.53 14.92
CA ILE A 92 1.91 -0.31 14.16
C ILE A 92 0.44 -0.31 13.80
N ASN A 93 -0.26 0.83 13.94
CA ASN A 93 -1.63 0.94 13.48
C ASN A 93 -1.68 0.87 11.94
N LEU A 94 -2.48 -0.04 11.40
CA LEU A 94 -2.65 -0.23 9.96
C LEU A 94 -4.09 0.14 9.58
N ALA A 95 -4.29 0.79 8.43
CA ALA A 95 -5.61 0.96 7.84
C ALA A 95 -5.68 0.31 6.45
N ALA A 96 -6.82 -0.28 6.10
CA ALA A 96 -7.01 -0.99 4.85
C ALA A 96 -8.45 -0.90 4.33
N SER A 97 -8.62 -1.15 3.03
CA SER A 97 -9.95 -1.18 2.39
C SER A 97 -10.58 -2.58 2.42
N THR A 98 -11.91 -2.59 2.56
CA THR A 98 -12.79 -3.75 2.39
C THR A 98 -13.33 -3.87 0.98
N ASP A 99 -13.24 -2.81 0.17
CA ASP A 99 -13.77 -2.73 -1.18
C ASP A 99 -12.75 -2.17 -2.20
N LEU A 100 -13.22 -1.83 -3.40
CA LEU A 100 -12.38 -1.27 -4.44
C LEU A 100 -11.98 0.17 -4.10
N THR A 101 -10.69 0.39 -3.83
CA THR A 101 -10.18 1.76 -3.69
C THR A 101 -10.06 2.48 -5.05
N GLY A 102 -10.76 3.61 -5.24
CA GLY A 102 -10.64 4.49 -6.41
C GLY A 102 -11.92 5.23 -6.79
N ASN A 103 -12.14 5.43 -8.09
CA ASN A 103 -13.23 6.26 -8.60
C ASN A 103 -14.62 5.63 -8.35
N SER A 104 -15.55 6.43 -7.85
CA SER A 104 -16.93 6.00 -7.52
C SER A 104 -17.80 5.67 -8.74
N ALA A 105 -17.54 6.27 -9.90
CA ALA A 105 -18.24 5.95 -11.13
C ALA A 105 -18.00 4.51 -11.61
N VAL A 106 -16.93 3.87 -11.13
CA VAL A 106 -16.59 2.47 -11.42
C VAL A 106 -16.71 1.58 -10.17
N GLY A 107 -17.44 2.03 -9.16
CA GLY A 107 -17.78 1.25 -7.97
C GLY A 107 -16.73 1.25 -6.86
N GLY A 108 -15.76 2.16 -6.90
CA GLY A 108 -14.78 2.31 -5.83
C GLY A 108 -15.03 3.51 -4.90
N ASN A 109 -14.23 3.59 -3.84
CA ASN A 109 -14.21 4.76 -2.96
C ASN A 109 -12.75 5.05 -2.51
N TRP A 110 -12.47 6.18 -1.88
CA TRP A 110 -11.11 6.49 -1.37
C TRP A 110 -11.01 6.31 0.15
N ILE A 111 -11.83 5.43 0.71
CA ILE A 111 -11.93 5.15 2.14
C ILE A 111 -11.17 3.86 2.47
N LEU A 112 -10.54 3.84 3.64
CA LEU A 112 -10.04 2.64 4.29
C LEU A 112 -10.99 2.32 5.44
N GLU A 113 -11.90 1.35 5.23
CA GLU A 113 -13.03 1.12 6.15
C GLU A 113 -12.63 0.58 7.52
N THR A 114 -11.43 0.01 7.69
CA THR A 114 -10.98 -0.47 9.02
C THR A 114 -10.91 0.67 10.04
N ASP A 115 -10.61 1.89 9.58
CA ASP A 115 -10.35 3.06 10.42
C ASP A 115 -11.19 4.28 10.01
N GLY A 116 -11.99 4.18 8.94
CA GLY A 116 -12.80 5.28 8.41
C GLY A 116 -11.97 6.43 7.81
N VAL A 117 -10.81 6.10 7.24
CA VAL A 117 -9.85 7.08 6.73
C VAL A 117 -10.13 7.41 5.27
N ASP A 118 -10.34 8.69 4.95
CA ASP A 118 -10.37 9.17 3.55
C ASP A 118 -8.95 9.51 3.07
N VAL A 119 -8.38 8.63 2.24
CA VAL A 119 -7.03 8.78 1.69
C VAL A 119 -6.95 9.77 0.54
N LYS A 120 -8.10 10.21 -0.01
CA LYS A 120 -8.16 11.17 -1.12
C LYS A 120 -7.47 12.47 -0.74
N GLN A 121 -7.84 13.02 0.42
CA GLN A 121 -7.35 14.31 0.90
C GLN A 121 -5.94 14.22 1.51
N GLN A 122 -5.51 13.02 1.90
CA GLN A 122 -4.22 12.80 2.54
C GLN A 122 -3.09 12.73 1.52
N TYR A 123 -3.31 12.01 0.41
CA TYR A 123 -2.23 11.67 -0.53
C TYR A 123 -2.39 12.27 -1.91
N PHE A 124 -3.57 12.83 -2.24
CA PHE A 124 -3.85 13.28 -3.58
C PHE A 124 -4.28 14.74 -3.65
N THR A 125 -3.95 15.37 -4.77
CA THR A 125 -4.46 16.69 -5.14
C THR A 125 -5.76 16.54 -5.92
N ASP A 126 -6.41 17.67 -6.26
CA ASP A 126 -7.64 17.68 -7.07
C ASP A 126 -7.51 16.97 -8.43
N ALA A 127 -6.29 16.76 -8.93
CA ALA A 127 -6.04 15.97 -10.13
C ALA A 127 -6.58 14.53 -10.03
N ILE A 128 -6.76 13.99 -8.82
CA ILE A 128 -7.34 12.68 -8.60
C ILE A 128 -8.81 12.58 -9.06
N ASN A 129 -9.51 13.71 -9.22
CA ASN A 129 -10.87 13.72 -9.76
C ASN A 129 -10.94 13.27 -11.22
N GLU A 130 -9.84 13.39 -11.96
CA GLU A 130 -9.71 12.92 -13.34
C GLU A 130 -9.35 11.42 -13.43
N PHE A 131 -8.95 10.80 -12.31
CA PHE A 131 -8.67 9.37 -12.29
C PHE A 131 -9.97 8.59 -12.39
N SER A 132 -10.17 7.86 -13.48
CA SER A 132 -11.44 7.18 -13.81
C SER A 132 -11.44 5.67 -13.56
N GLU A 133 -10.43 5.15 -12.87
CA GLU A 133 -10.28 3.71 -12.60
C GLU A 133 -10.31 3.43 -11.09
N THR A 134 -10.12 2.16 -10.71
CA THR A 134 -9.73 1.75 -9.36
C THR A 134 -8.23 1.47 -9.32
N LEU A 135 -7.61 1.44 -8.14
CA LEU A 135 -6.20 1.03 -8.02
C LEU A 135 -5.99 -0.37 -8.63
N LEU A 136 -6.96 -1.28 -8.45
CA LEU A 136 -6.97 -2.60 -9.08
C LEU A 136 -7.09 -2.54 -10.62
N GLY A 137 -7.99 -1.72 -11.14
CA GLY A 137 -8.17 -1.52 -12.59
C GLY A 137 -6.88 -1.00 -13.25
N PHE A 138 -6.29 0.03 -12.66
CA PHE A 138 -5.03 0.63 -13.14
C PHE A 138 -3.87 -0.38 -13.12
N ALA A 139 -3.78 -1.17 -12.04
CA ALA A 139 -2.85 -2.28 -11.91
C ALA A 139 -3.01 -3.31 -13.05
N MET A 140 -4.23 -3.76 -13.32
CA MET A 140 -4.53 -4.77 -14.34
C MET A 140 -4.32 -4.24 -15.77
N HIS A 141 -4.79 -3.05 -16.09
CA HIS A 141 -4.57 -2.41 -17.40
C HIS A 141 -3.08 -2.36 -17.75
N ARG A 142 -2.23 -1.95 -16.80
CA ARG A 142 -0.78 -1.89 -17.02
C ARG A 142 -0.15 -3.28 -17.21
N LYS A 143 -0.66 -4.33 -16.56
CA LYS A 143 -0.20 -5.72 -16.79
C LYS A 143 -0.54 -6.21 -18.20
N ILE A 144 -1.77 -5.95 -18.67
CA ILE A 144 -2.24 -6.36 -20.00
C ILE A 144 -1.42 -5.70 -21.12
N VAL A 145 -1.29 -4.37 -21.09
CA VAL A 145 -0.55 -3.59 -22.11
C VAL A 145 0.89 -4.10 -22.25
N ARG A 146 1.53 -4.46 -21.14
CA ARG A 146 2.90 -5.00 -21.15
C ARG A 146 3.00 -6.41 -21.72
N SER A 147 2.04 -7.28 -21.39
CA SER A 147 2.03 -8.64 -21.93
C SER A 147 1.88 -8.63 -23.46
N ALA A 148 1.14 -7.66 -24.00
CA ALA A 148 1.01 -7.46 -25.43
C ALA A 148 2.31 -6.94 -26.08
N HIS A 149 3.09 -6.12 -25.37
CA HIS A 149 4.38 -5.61 -25.86
C HIS A 149 5.46 -6.71 -25.94
N ARG A 150 5.45 -7.68 -25.02
CA ARG A 150 6.43 -8.80 -25.02
C ARG A 150 6.15 -9.87 -26.09
N ARG A 151 4.93 -9.96 -26.64
CA ARG A 151 4.60 -10.94 -27.70
C ARG A 151 4.94 -10.46 -29.11
N ARG A 152 5.53 -9.27 -29.25
CA ARG A 152 5.97 -8.67 -30.53
C ARG A 152 7.49 -8.67 -30.71
N GLY A 153 8.22 -9.49 -29.95
CA GLY A 153 9.67 -9.68 -30.06
C GLY A 153 10.02 -11.09 -30.50
#